data_AF-A0A1B0DA46-F1
#
_entry.id   AF-A0A1B0DA46-F1
#
_cell.length_a   1.000
_cell.length_b   1.000
_cell.length_c   1.000
_cell.angle_alpha   90.00
_cell.angle_beta   90.00
_cell.angle_gamma   90.00
#
_symmetry.space_group_name_H-M   'P 1'
#
loop_
_entity.id
_entity.type
_entity.pdbx_description
1 polymer ?
#
loop_
_entity_poly.entity_id
_entity_poly.type
_entity_poly.pdbx_seq_one_letter_code
_entity_poly.pdbx_strand_id
1 'polypeptide(L)'
;MDAISEFLQPYKGIVSAAAGFATIAQFFSGAFVCNDIRKAGSAEKFPFLPFIGGTVFGVLGLQYGVILRDETMIPVNLVGLALNIMYVCFFYLYTPPHLKNNIWFQTGIGGACSAAVVAYVQWEDEDLVETRFGLILTALMVYLVSAPLLDLGTIVRNKSVEGLPFAIILSGTVVSFLWLLHGFIIHNAIMVMQNLFFFVLSAFQLSLFAIYPSKPPQSNAANPQVAKKQQ
;
A
#
# COMPACT_ATOMS: atom_id res chain seq x y z
N MET A 1 -10.22 -13.97 20.40
CA MET A 1 -10.53 -12.61 19.92
C MET A 1 -11.00 -11.77 21.10
N ASP A 2 -11.95 -12.28 21.88
CA ASP A 2 -12.60 -11.53 22.97
C ASP A 2 -11.66 -11.06 24.07
N ALA A 3 -10.80 -11.94 24.60
CA ALA A 3 -9.84 -11.55 25.64
C ALA A 3 -8.87 -10.44 25.21
N ILE A 4 -8.45 -10.45 23.93
CA ILE A 4 -7.57 -9.41 23.38
C ILE A 4 -8.35 -8.10 23.20
N SER A 5 -9.58 -8.18 22.68
CA SER A 5 -10.44 -7.02 22.55
C SER A 5 -10.69 -6.37 23.91
N GLU A 6 -11.10 -7.16 24.92
CA GLU A 6 -11.36 -6.69 26.28
C GLU A 6 -10.15 -5.98 26.89
N PHE A 7 -8.96 -6.53 26.70
CA PHE A 7 -7.71 -5.90 27.11
C PHE A 7 -7.43 -4.57 26.39
N LEU A 8 -7.78 -4.46 25.10
CA LEU A 8 -7.53 -3.28 24.27
C LEU A 8 -8.61 -2.20 24.37
N GLN A 9 -9.84 -2.53 24.80
CA GLN A 9 -10.96 -1.57 24.89
C GLN A 9 -10.60 -0.26 25.60
N PRO A 10 -9.88 -0.26 26.75
CA PRO A 10 -9.50 0.98 27.44
C PRO A 10 -8.60 1.89 26.60
N TYR A 11 -7.90 1.35 25.60
CA TYR A 11 -6.96 2.06 24.74
C TYR A 11 -7.55 2.43 23.37
N LYS A 12 -8.83 2.14 23.12
CA LYS A 12 -9.51 2.37 21.83
C LYS A 12 -9.19 3.73 21.23
N GLY A 13 -9.44 4.81 21.97
CA GLY A 13 -9.23 6.17 21.45
C GLY A 13 -7.78 6.45 21.02
N ILE A 14 -6.80 5.96 21.78
CA ILE A 14 -5.37 6.17 21.47
C ILE A 14 -4.96 5.32 20.27
N VAL A 15 -5.33 4.04 20.24
CA VAL A 15 -5.00 3.12 19.15
C VAL A 15 -5.61 3.61 17.83
N SER A 16 -6.89 3.96 17.84
CA SER A 16 -7.59 4.48 16.67
C SER A 16 -7.01 5.81 16.18
N ALA A 17 -6.73 6.76 17.08
CA ALA A 17 -6.11 8.03 16.71
C ALA A 17 -4.70 7.83 16.14
N ALA A 18 -3.91 6.93 16.73
CA ALA A 18 -2.58 6.60 16.23
C ALA A 18 -2.64 5.95 14.85
N ALA A 19 -3.57 4.99 14.64
CA ALA A 19 -3.79 4.35 13.34
C ALA A 19 -4.12 5.39 12.28
N GLY A 20 -5.10 6.26 12.56
CA GLY A 20 -5.52 7.29 11.63
C GLY A 20 -4.42 8.30 11.31
N PHE A 21 -3.71 8.79 12.33
CA PHE A 21 -2.59 9.72 12.13
C PHE A 21 -1.47 9.09 11.30
N ALA A 22 -1.06 7.85 11.64
CA ALA A 22 0.02 7.16 10.94
C ALA A 22 -0.34 6.92 9.46
N THR A 23 -1.58 6.52 9.17
CA THR A 23 -2.04 6.34 7.79
C THR A 23 -2.12 7.66 7.02
N ILE A 24 -2.64 8.73 7.62
CA ILE A 24 -2.66 10.05 6.98
C ILE A 24 -1.23 10.53 6.68
N ALA A 25 -0.32 10.40 7.64
CA ALA A 25 1.09 10.73 7.44
C ALA A 25 1.72 9.90 6.31
N GLN A 26 1.36 8.62 6.20
CA GLN A 26 1.80 7.77 5.10
C GLN A 26 1.27 8.25 3.75
N PHE A 27 0.02 8.73 3.65
CA PHE A 27 -0.51 9.26 2.38
C PHE A 27 0.27 10.45 1.85
N PHE A 28 0.89 11.27 2.71
CA PHE A 28 1.77 12.36 2.27
C PHE A 28 3.01 11.88 1.52
N SER A 29 3.37 10.58 1.59
CA SER A 29 4.50 10.06 0.82
C SER A 29 4.31 10.20 -0.68
N GLY A 30 3.06 10.28 -1.18
CA GLY A 30 2.77 10.55 -2.58
C GLY A 30 3.31 11.90 -3.07
N ALA A 31 3.42 12.88 -2.18
CA ALA A 31 4.01 14.19 -2.50
C ALA A 31 5.49 14.07 -2.88
N PHE A 32 6.24 13.12 -2.32
CA PHE A 32 7.63 12.88 -2.73
C PHE A 32 7.71 12.39 -4.17
N VAL A 33 6.83 11.47 -4.58
CA VAL A 33 6.76 10.98 -5.97
C VAL A 33 6.35 12.11 -6.91
N CYS A 34 5.37 12.93 -6.55
CA CYS A 34 4.99 14.12 -7.31
C CYS A 34 6.17 15.10 -7.47
N ASN A 35 6.96 15.29 -6.42
CA ASN A 35 8.16 16.13 -6.49
C ASN A 35 9.23 15.54 -7.41
N ASP A 36 9.37 14.23 -7.48
CA ASP A 36 10.30 13.58 -8.40
C ASP A 36 9.83 13.67 -9.86
N ILE A 37 8.52 13.54 -10.11
CA ILE A 37 7.90 13.84 -11.42
C ILE A 37 8.17 15.30 -11.82
N ARG A 38 7.98 16.24 -10.88
CA ARG A 38 8.25 17.67 -11.11
C ARG A 38 9.69 17.91 -11.52
N LYS A 39 10.65 17.30 -10.82
CA LYS A 39 12.09 17.40 -11.13
C LYS A 39 12.43 16.78 -12.48
N ALA A 40 11.77 15.67 -12.84
CA ALA A 40 11.94 15.04 -14.14
C ALA A 40 11.30 15.83 -15.29
N GLY A 41 10.38 16.75 -14.99
CA GLY A 41 9.67 17.57 -15.98
C GLY A 41 8.61 16.81 -16.80
N SER A 42 8.44 15.51 -16.58
CA SER A 42 7.47 14.66 -17.26
C SER A 42 7.13 13.44 -16.39
N ALA A 43 5.88 12.99 -16.46
CA ALA A 43 5.39 11.78 -15.78
C ALA A 43 5.64 10.49 -16.60
N GLU A 44 6.17 10.58 -17.81
CA GLU A 44 6.30 9.46 -18.77
C GLU A 44 7.01 8.22 -18.22
N LYS A 45 8.02 8.41 -17.37
CA LYS A 45 8.83 7.32 -16.80
C LYS A 45 8.25 6.77 -15.49
N PHE A 46 7.17 7.36 -14.99
CA PHE A 46 6.57 7.00 -13.71
C PHE A 46 5.32 6.15 -13.95
N PRO A 47 5.12 5.07 -13.18
CA PRO A 47 3.92 4.27 -13.31
C PRO A 47 2.70 5.05 -12.80
N PHE A 48 1.60 5.03 -13.57
CA PHE A 48 0.33 5.63 -13.16
C PHE A 48 -0.46 4.74 -12.18
N LEU A 49 -0.27 3.42 -12.26
CA LEU A 49 -1.02 2.43 -11.48
C LEU A 49 -1.05 2.71 -9.96
N PRO A 50 0.05 3.12 -9.29
CA PRO A 50 0.01 3.47 -7.87
C PRO A 50 -0.92 4.64 -7.54
N PHE A 51 -1.03 5.63 -8.43
CA PHE A 51 -1.89 6.82 -8.24
C PHE A 51 -3.36 6.46 -8.35
N ILE A 52 -3.76 5.80 -9.45
CA ILE A 52 -5.16 5.38 -9.62
C ILE A 52 -5.54 4.29 -8.62
N GLY A 53 -4.63 3.38 -8.28
CA GLY A 53 -4.82 2.38 -7.23
C GLY A 53 -5.13 3.02 -5.88
N GLY A 54 -4.39 4.06 -5.49
CA GLY A 54 -4.66 4.83 -4.27
C GLY A 54 -6.06 5.45 -4.26
N THR A 55 -6.53 5.98 -5.39
CA THR A 55 -7.90 6.50 -5.52
C THR A 55 -8.95 5.39 -5.38
N VAL A 56 -8.77 4.26 -6.08
CA VAL A 56 -9.67 3.10 -6.01
C VAL A 56 -9.77 2.58 -4.57
N PHE A 57 -8.63 2.33 -3.91
CA PHE A 57 -8.62 1.88 -2.51
C PHE A 57 -9.16 2.93 -1.54
N GLY A 58 -8.98 4.23 -1.81
CA GLY A 58 -9.59 5.30 -1.03
C GLY A 58 -11.12 5.28 -1.10
N VAL A 59 -11.70 5.08 -2.28
CA VAL A 59 -13.16 4.94 -2.46
C VAL A 59 -13.67 3.68 -1.75
N LEU A 60 -13.06 2.52 -1.99
CA LEU A 60 -13.51 1.27 -1.41
C LEU A 60 -13.29 1.23 0.11
N GLY A 61 -12.19 1.80 0.61
CA GLY A 61 -11.91 1.92 2.04
C GLY A 61 -12.88 2.87 2.74
N LEU A 62 -13.27 3.98 2.10
CA LEU A 62 -14.31 4.86 2.61
C LEU A 62 -15.66 4.12 2.70
N GLN A 63 -16.05 3.40 1.64
CA GLN A 63 -17.27 2.60 1.64
C GLN A 63 -17.24 1.54 2.74
N TYR A 64 -16.11 0.88 2.95
CA TYR A 64 -15.98 -0.11 4.02
C TYR A 64 -16.08 0.51 5.41
N GLY A 65 -15.48 1.69 5.63
CA GLY A 65 -15.65 2.43 6.87
C GLY A 65 -17.11 2.79 7.15
N VAL A 66 -17.89 3.13 6.11
CA VAL A 66 -19.34 3.37 6.24
C VAL A 66 -20.09 2.10 6.60
N ILE A 67 -19.78 0.96 5.97
CA ILE A 67 -20.38 -0.35 6.29
C ILE A 67 -20.14 -0.69 7.78
N LEU A 68 -18.90 -0.53 8.24
CA LEU A 68 -18.50 -0.79 9.63
C LEU A 68 -19.01 0.25 10.64
N ARG A 69 -19.54 1.38 10.16
CA ARG A 69 -19.82 2.58 10.98
C ARG A 69 -18.61 3.00 11.82
N ASP A 70 -17.42 2.84 11.27
CA ASP A 70 -16.17 3.09 11.98
C ASP A 70 -15.75 4.55 11.88
N GLU A 71 -15.82 5.26 13.01
CA GLU A 71 -15.52 6.70 13.11
C GLU A 71 -14.06 7.06 12.81
N THR A 72 -13.16 6.07 12.73
CA THR A 72 -11.74 6.28 12.43
C THR A 72 -11.43 6.06 10.96
N MET A 73 -11.97 4.99 10.37
CA MET A 73 -11.73 4.58 9.00
C MET A 73 -12.33 5.56 8.00
N ILE A 74 -13.51 6.11 8.28
CA ILE A 74 -14.20 7.08 7.43
C ILE A 74 -13.33 8.34 7.19
N PRO A 75 -12.92 9.12 8.20
CA PRO A 75 -12.14 10.34 7.98
C PRO A 75 -10.76 10.06 7.37
N VAL A 76 -10.11 8.95 7.75
CA VAL A 76 -8.80 8.58 7.21
C VAL A 76 -8.88 8.32 5.71
N ASN A 77 -9.87 7.54 5.26
CA ASN A 77 -10.05 7.25 3.84
C ASN A 77 -10.56 8.47 3.07
N LEU A 78 -11.34 9.36 3.68
CA LEU A 78 -11.75 10.61 3.05
C LEU A 78 -10.55 11.53 2.76
N VAL A 79 -9.66 11.70 3.74
CA VAL A 79 -8.40 12.45 3.58
C VAL A 79 -7.51 11.77 2.54
N GLY A 80 -7.36 10.45 2.62
CA GLY A 80 -6.60 9.66 1.65
C GLY A 80 -7.12 9.81 0.23
N LEU A 81 -8.44 9.74 0.05
CA LEU A 81 -9.09 9.91 -1.25
C LEU A 81 -8.84 11.31 -1.82
N ALA A 82 -9.00 12.36 -0.99
CA ALA A 82 -8.72 13.74 -1.41
C ALA A 82 -7.26 13.91 -1.86
N LEU A 83 -6.30 13.38 -1.09
CA LEU A 83 -4.88 13.38 -1.44
C LEU A 83 -4.61 12.64 -2.75
N ASN A 84 -5.16 11.43 -2.92
CA ASN A 84 -4.95 10.63 -4.12
C ASN A 84 -5.55 11.28 -5.38
N ILE A 85 -6.73 11.91 -5.27
CA ILE A 85 -7.30 12.71 -6.37
C ILE A 85 -6.35 13.85 -6.76
N MET A 86 -5.82 14.59 -5.77
CA MET A 86 -4.83 15.64 -6.04
C MET A 86 -3.58 15.10 -6.73
N TYR A 87 -3.09 13.93 -6.32
CA TYR A 87 -1.93 13.29 -6.95
C TYR A 87 -2.21 12.81 -8.37
N VAL A 88 -3.39 12.25 -8.65
CA VAL A 88 -3.82 11.90 -10.02
C VAL A 88 -3.89 13.15 -10.91
N CYS A 89 -4.48 14.24 -10.42
CA CYS A 89 -4.52 15.51 -11.14
C CYS A 89 -3.11 16.03 -11.43
N PHE A 90 -2.23 16.01 -10.42
CA PHE A 90 -0.84 16.41 -10.59
C PHE A 90 -0.11 15.55 -11.64
N PHE A 91 -0.24 14.22 -11.56
CA PHE A 91 0.34 13.30 -12.53
C PHE A 91 -0.12 13.60 -13.96
N TYR A 92 -1.43 13.85 -14.13
CA TYR A 92 -2.02 14.17 -15.43
C TYR A 92 -1.51 15.50 -16.02
N LEU A 93 -1.21 16.49 -15.18
CA LEU A 93 -0.62 17.77 -15.62
C LEU A 93 0.78 17.57 -16.23
N TYR A 94 1.58 16.65 -15.68
CA TYR A 94 2.91 16.31 -16.17
C TYR A 94 2.93 15.18 -17.22
N THR A 95 1.76 14.66 -17.61
CA THR A 95 1.65 13.58 -18.60
C THR A 95 1.74 14.14 -20.03
N PRO A 96 2.65 13.65 -20.89
CA PRO A 96 2.72 14.04 -22.30
C PRO A 96 1.42 13.75 -23.07
N PRO A 97 1.05 14.56 -24.08
CA PRO A 97 -0.21 14.43 -24.81
C PRO A 97 -0.49 13.02 -25.35
N HIS A 98 0.54 12.32 -25.85
CA HIS A 98 0.41 10.99 -26.44
C HIS A 98 0.06 9.89 -25.42
N LEU A 99 0.28 10.13 -24.11
CA LEU A 99 -0.09 9.20 -23.03
C LEU A 99 -1.41 9.53 -22.36
N LYS A 100 -1.94 10.75 -22.52
CA LYS A 100 -3.14 11.22 -21.81
C LYS A 100 -4.36 10.34 -22.05
N ASN A 101 -4.55 9.83 -23.26
CA ASN A 101 -5.67 8.94 -23.56
C ASN A 101 -5.59 7.62 -22.77
N ASN A 102 -4.38 7.07 -22.59
CA ASN A 102 -4.17 5.89 -21.77
C ASN A 102 -4.46 6.16 -20.29
N ILE A 103 -4.06 7.33 -19.78
CA ILE A 103 -4.37 7.75 -18.40
C ILE A 103 -5.88 7.88 -18.18
N TRP A 104 -6.61 8.48 -19.13
CA TRP A 104 -8.07 8.57 -19.08
C TRP A 104 -8.73 7.19 -19.11
N PHE A 105 -8.26 6.30 -19.99
CA PHE A 105 -8.79 4.95 -20.08
C PHE A 105 -8.60 4.17 -18.77
N GLN A 106 -7.39 4.20 -18.19
CA GLN A 106 -7.12 3.55 -16.89
C GLN A 106 -7.92 4.18 -15.75
N THR A 107 -8.10 5.51 -15.75
CA THR A 107 -8.94 6.21 -14.78
C THR A 107 -10.41 5.79 -14.93
N GLY A 108 -10.90 5.67 -16.15
CA GLY A 108 -12.24 5.19 -16.46
C GLY A 108 -12.47 3.75 -15.98
N ILE A 109 -11.53 2.85 -16.22
CA ILE A 109 -11.59 1.47 -15.69
C ILE A 109 -11.59 1.49 -14.16
N GLY A 110 -10.66 2.20 -13.51
CA GLY A 110 -10.60 2.29 -12.06
C GLY A 110 -11.88 2.84 -11.44
N GLY A 111 -12.45 3.89 -12.04
CA GLY A 111 -13.72 4.48 -11.64
C GLY A 111 -14.90 3.51 -11.83
N ALA A 112 -14.99 2.85 -12.98
CA ALA A 112 -16.05 1.87 -13.27
C ALA A 112 -15.97 0.65 -12.33
N CYS A 113 -14.77 0.12 -12.09
CA CYS A 113 -14.56 -0.97 -11.13
C CYS A 113 -14.96 -0.54 -9.71
N SER A 114 -14.55 0.65 -9.27
CA SER A 114 -14.92 1.17 -7.95
C SER A 114 -16.44 1.35 -7.83
N ALA A 115 -17.08 1.93 -8.84
CA ALA A 115 -18.52 2.14 -8.87
C ALA A 115 -19.28 0.81 -8.86
N ALA A 116 -18.82 -0.21 -9.60
CA ALA A 116 -19.43 -1.53 -9.61
C ALA A 116 -19.36 -2.21 -8.23
N VAL A 117 -18.20 -2.16 -7.58
CA VAL A 117 -18.01 -2.75 -6.23
C VAL A 117 -18.81 -1.98 -5.17
N VAL A 118 -18.92 -0.66 -5.28
CA VAL A 118 -19.78 0.15 -4.40
C VAL A 118 -21.26 -0.14 -4.65
N ALA A 119 -21.69 -0.27 -5.90
CA ALA A 119 -23.07 -0.58 -6.25
C ALA A 119 -23.49 -1.97 -5.74
N TYR A 120 -22.58 -2.94 -5.73
CA TYR A 120 -22.80 -4.26 -5.15
C TYR A 120 -23.25 -4.21 -3.68
N VAL A 121 -22.82 -3.21 -2.89
CA VAL A 121 -23.26 -3.02 -1.50
C VAL A 121 -24.79 -2.86 -1.41
N GLN A 122 -25.43 -2.26 -2.42
CA GLN A 122 -26.88 -2.03 -2.43
C GLN A 122 -27.69 -3.29 -2.74
N TRP A 123 -27.05 -4.33 -3.27
CA TRP A 123 -27.70 -5.58 -3.68
C TRP A 123 -27.39 -6.74 -2.74
N GLU A 124 -26.31 -6.63 -1.97
CA GLU A 124 -25.88 -7.66 -1.05
C GLU A 124 -26.72 -7.65 0.23
N ASP A 125 -26.79 -8.82 0.88
CA ASP A 125 -27.43 -8.99 2.17
C ASP A 125 -26.70 -8.17 3.26
N GLU A 126 -27.46 -7.43 4.06
CA GLU A 126 -26.94 -6.57 5.14
C GLU A 126 -26.10 -7.35 6.16
N ASP A 127 -26.42 -8.62 6.42
CA ASP A 127 -25.69 -9.47 7.37
C ASP A 127 -24.37 -10.00 6.78
N LEU A 128 -24.23 -10.01 5.45
CA LEU A 128 -23.07 -10.58 4.76
C LEU A 128 -22.15 -9.52 4.15
N VAL A 129 -22.66 -8.31 3.91
CA VAL A 129 -21.96 -7.25 3.18
C VAL A 129 -20.66 -6.84 3.86
N GLU A 130 -20.63 -6.78 5.20
CA GLU A 130 -19.41 -6.49 5.97
C GLU A 130 -18.29 -7.49 5.67
N THR A 131 -18.61 -8.78 5.73
CA THR A 131 -17.60 -9.84 5.55
C THR A 131 -17.18 -9.92 4.08
N ARG A 132 -18.13 -9.96 3.15
CA ARG A 132 -17.86 -10.13 1.72
C ARG A 132 -17.15 -8.94 1.12
N PHE A 133 -17.54 -7.71 1.48
CA PHE A 133 -16.86 -6.51 1.02
C PHE A 133 -15.42 -6.44 1.54
N GLY A 134 -15.20 -6.78 2.82
CA GLY A 134 -13.86 -6.87 3.39
C GLY A 134 -12.97 -7.91 2.67
N LEU A 135 -13.53 -9.06 2.28
CA LEU A 135 -12.82 -10.07 1.50
C LEU A 135 -12.48 -9.59 0.08
N ILE A 136 -13.40 -8.90 -0.60
CA ILE A 136 -13.15 -8.29 -1.91
C ILE A 136 -12.00 -7.27 -1.81
N LEU A 137 -12.06 -6.38 -0.82
CA LEU A 137 -11.03 -5.38 -0.58
C LEU A 137 -9.66 -6.02 -0.30
N THR A 138 -9.64 -7.08 0.51
CA THR A 138 -8.43 -7.85 0.82
C THR A 138 -7.85 -8.50 -0.43
N ALA A 139 -8.68 -9.15 -1.26
CA ALA A 139 -8.23 -9.81 -2.49
C ALA A 139 -7.63 -8.81 -3.48
N LEU A 140 -8.26 -7.64 -3.65
CA LEU A 140 -7.73 -6.56 -4.48
C LEU A 140 -6.38 -6.05 -3.95
N MET A 141 -6.25 -5.87 -2.64
CA MET A 141 -4.97 -5.45 -2.05
C MET A 141 -3.87 -6.48 -2.26
N VAL A 142 -4.14 -7.77 -2.00
CA VAL A 142 -3.16 -8.85 -2.22
C VAL A 142 -2.75 -8.92 -3.69
N TYR A 143 -3.70 -8.76 -4.61
CA TYR A 143 -3.39 -8.68 -6.04
C TYR A 143 -2.44 -7.51 -6.35
N LEU A 144 -2.69 -6.31 -5.83
CA LEU A 144 -1.83 -5.14 -6.06
C LEU A 144 -0.41 -5.33 -5.51
N VAL A 145 -0.28 -5.95 -4.33
CA VAL A 145 1.02 -6.18 -3.68
C VAL A 145 1.71 -7.49 -4.10
N SER A 146 1.11 -8.27 -5.00
CA SER A 146 1.64 -9.56 -5.42
C SER A 146 2.97 -9.45 -6.18
N ALA A 147 3.14 -8.42 -7.02
CA ALA A 147 4.39 -8.21 -7.75
C ALA A 147 5.61 -7.99 -6.82
N PRO A 148 5.59 -7.02 -5.87
CA PRO A 148 6.71 -6.84 -4.95
C PRO A 148 6.91 -8.03 -4.00
N LEU A 149 5.86 -8.82 -3.74
CA LEU A 149 5.96 -10.07 -2.99
C LEU A 149 6.81 -11.13 -3.72
N LEU A 150 6.65 -11.26 -5.03
CA LEU A 150 7.44 -12.19 -5.85
C LEU A 150 8.92 -11.78 -5.89
N ASP A 151 9.21 -10.47 -5.88
CA ASP A 151 10.57 -9.95 -5.87
C ASP A 151 11.35 -10.27 -4.58
N LEU A 152 10.67 -10.60 -3.47
CA LEU A 152 11.33 -11.03 -2.23
C LEU A 152 12.17 -12.29 -2.43
N GLY A 153 11.76 -13.20 -3.31
CA GLY A 153 12.55 -14.39 -3.65
C GLY A 153 13.91 -14.02 -4.26
N THR A 154 13.94 -12.96 -5.06
CA THR A 154 15.18 -12.43 -5.64
C THR A 154 16.08 -11.81 -4.58
N ILE A 155 15.54 -11.10 -3.59
CA ILE A 155 16.30 -10.52 -2.47
C ILE A 155 16.97 -11.62 -1.64
N VAL A 156 16.22 -12.67 -1.28
CA VAL A 156 16.76 -13.80 -0.52
C VAL A 156 17.84 -14.53 -1.32
N ARG A 157 17.64 -14.72 -2.62
CA ARG A 157 18.63 -15.34 -3.51
C ARG A 157 19.90 -14.50 -3.64
N ASN A 158 19.76 -13.20 -3.81
CA ASN A 158 20.87 -12.27 -4.02
C ASN A 158 21.56 -11.83 -2.72
N LYS A 159 20.98 -12.16 -1.56
CA LYS A 159 21.47 -11.79 -0.21
C LYS A 159 21.77 -10.29 -0.08
N SER A 160 20.91 -9.46 -0.66
CA SER A 160 21.05 -8.01 -0.67
C SER A 160 19.69 -7.35 -0.62
N VAL A 161 19.54 -6.34 0.24
CA VAL A 161 18.33 -5.50 0.33
C VAL A 161 18.39 -4.26 -0.58
N GLU A 162 19.28 -4.26 -1.57
CA GLU A 162 19.37 -3.21 -2.57
C GLU A 162 18.02 -3.00 -3.28
N GLY A 163 17.54 -1.76 -3.34
CA GLY A 163 16.27 -1.39 -3.95
C GLY A 163 15.04 -1.56 -3.04
N LEU A 164 15.17 -2.17 -1.85
CA LEU A 164 14.06 -2.33 -0.92
C LEU A 164 13.83 -1.02 -0.13
N PRO A 165 12.62 -0.42 -0.16
CA PRO A 165 12.39 0.90 0.42
C PRO A 165 12.13 0.82 1.94
N PHE A 166 13.20 0.81 2.75
CA PHE A 166 13.16 0.66 4.21
C PHE A 166 12.09 1.54 4.88
N ALA A 167 12.06 2.84 4.57
CA ALA A 167 11.12 3.77 5.20
C ALA A 167 9.64 3.44 4.92
N ILE A 168 9.33 2.97 3.72
CA ILE A 168 7.96 2.56 3.34
C ILE A 168 7.56 1.30 4.10
N ILE A 169 8.48 0.34 4.22
CA ILE A 169 8.23 -0.93 4.90
C ILE A 169 8.07 -0.72 6.40
N LEU A 170 8.93 0.08 7.02
CA LEU A 170 8.82 0.42 8.44
C LEU A 170 7.50 1.13 8.74
N SER A 171 7.15 2.14 7.93
CA SER A 171 5.88 2.85 8.05
C SER A 171 4.68 1.89 7.89
N GLY A 172 4.69 1.06 6.86
CA GLY A 172 3.66 0.04 6.63
C GLY A 172 3.54 -0.99 7.75
N THR A 173 4.66 -1.35 8.41
CA THR A 173 4.66 -2.24 9.58
C THR A 173 3.92 -1.59 10.75
N VAL A 174 4.20 -0.31 11.02
CA VAL A 174 3.52 0.45 12.09
C VAL A 174 2.04 0.60 11.78
N VAL A 175 1.68 0.99 10.55
CA VAL A 175 0.28 1.15 10.13
C VAL A 175 -0.49 -0.16 10.23
N SER A 176 0.04 -1.25 9.67
CA SER A 176 -0.62 -2.57 9.76
C SER A 176 -0.76 -3.06 11.20
N PHE A 177 0.24 -2.83 12.06
CA PHE A 177 0.13 -3.17 13.48
C PHE A 177 -0.97 -2.37 14.19
N LEU A 178 -1.05 -1.05 13.96
CA LEU A 178 -2.08 -0.21 14.59
C LEU A 178 -3.50 -0.61 14.13
N TRP A 179 -3.69 -0.89 12.84
CA TRP A 179 -4.97 -1.36 12.33
C TRP A 179 -5.30 -2.81 12.71
N LEU A 180 -4.30 -3.66 12.97
CA LEU A 180 -4.49 -4.97 13.58
C LEU A 180 -5.09 -4.83 14.98
N LEU A 181 -4.51 -3.96 15.82
CA LEU A 181 -5.04 -3.69 17.16
C LEU A 181 -6.45 -3.08 17.08
N HIS A 182 -6.68 -2.13 16.16
CA HIS A 182 -8.00 -1.56 15.91
C HIS A 182 -9.03 -2.62 15.50
N GLY A 183 -8.66 -3.55 14.61
CA GLY A 183 -9.51 -4.66 14.19
C GLY A 183 -9.96 -5.54 15.36
N PHE A 184 -9.07 -5.80 16.34
CA PHE A 184 -9.46 -6.49 17.56
C PHE A 184 -10.46 -5.68 18.38
N ILE A 185 -10.24 -4.37 18.53
CA ILE A 185 -11.13 -3.47 19.29
C ILE A 185 -12.54 -3.42 18.73
N ILE A 186 -12.69 -3.43 17.40
CA ILE A 186 -14.01 -3.39 16.75
C ILE A 186 -14.58 -4.80 16.47
N HIS A 187 -13.94 -5.86 16.96
CA HIS A 187 -14.33 -7.26 16.72
C HIS A 187 -14.46 -7.66 15.25
N ASN A 188 -13.69 -7.03 14.34
CA ASN A 188 -13.74 -7.34 12.93
C ASN A 188 -12.64 -8.34 12.52
N ALA A 189 -13.03 -9.60 12.27
CA ALA A 189 -12.11 -10.68 11.97
C ALA A 189 -11.37 -10.52 10.64
N ILE A 190 -12.02 -9.94 9.62
CA ILE A 190 -11.42 -9.72 8.30
C ILE A 190 -10.29 -8.70 8.40
N MET A 191 -10.53 -7.60 9.11
CA MET A 191 -9.54 -6.55 9.36
C MET A 191 -8.35 -7.06 10.16
N VAL A 192 -8.60 -7.88 11.19
CA VAL A 192 -7.53 -8.55 11.96
C VAL A 192 -6.69 -9.44 11.04
N MET A 193 -7.34 -10.31 10.26
CA MET A 193 -6.63 -11.23 9.36
C MET A 193 -5.81 -10.48 8.31
N GLN A 194 -6.41 -9.49 7.66
CA GLN A 194 -5.78 -8.67 6.62
C GLN A 194 -4.55 -7.95 7.17
N ASN A 195 -4.68 -7.25 8.30
CA ASN A 195 -3.58 -6.48 8.87
C ASN A 195 -2.50 -7.37 9.49
N LEU A 196 -2.87 -8.53 10.05
CA LEU A 196 -1.90 -9.53 10.51
C LEU A 196 -1.03 -10.03 9.35
N PHE A 197 -1.64 -10.33 8.19
CA PHE A 197 -0.90 -10.75 7.00
C PHE A 197 0.13 -9.70 6.58
N PHE A 198 -0.27 -8.44 6.46
CA PHE A 198 0.65 -7.35 6.09
C PHE A 198 1.70 -7.07 7.15
N PHE A 199 1.34 -7.17 8.43
CA PHE A 199 2.27 -6.99 9.54
C PHE A 199 3.36 -8.06 9.54
N VAL A 200 2.98 -9.35 9.44
CA VAL A 200 3.95 -10.46 9.38
C VAL A 200 4.85 -10.33 8.15
N LEU A 201 4.28 -9.98 7.00
CA LEU A 201 5.03 -9.80 5.77
C LEU A 201 6.06 -8.66 5.89
N SER A 202 5.64 -7.51 6.39
CA SER A 202 6.51 -6.34 6.53
C SER A 202 7.55 -6.54 7.63
N ALA A 203 7.21 -7.21 8.73
CA ALA A 203 8.16 -7.64 9.75
C ALA A 203 9.23 -8.60 9.18
N PHE A 204 8.83 -9.54 8.32
CA PHE A 204 9.77 -10.38 7.59
C PHE A 204 10.71 -9.53 6.71
N GLN A 205 10.19 -8.58 5.96
CA GLN A 205 11.02 -7.67 5.16
C GLN A 205 11.98 -6.84 6.01
N LEU A 206 11.55 -6.33 7.16
CA LEU A 206 12.42 -5.62 8.11
C LEU A 206 13.53 -6.52 8.65
N SER A 207 13.24 -7.80 8.90
CA SER A 207 14.26 -8.75 9.35
C SER A 207 15.36 -8.95 8.29
N LEU A 208 15.03 -8.87 7.00
CA LEU A 208 16.03 -8.97 5.93
C LEU A 208 17.02 -7.81 5.95
N PHE A 209 16.61 -6.61 6.36
CA PHE A 209 17.54 -5.48 6.54
C PHE A 209 18.54 -5.69 7.68
N ALA A 210 18.19 -6.49 8.69
CA ALA A 210 19.10 -6.84 9.77
C ALA A 210 20.09 -7.95 9.37
N ILE A 211 19.72 -8.78 8.39
CA ILE A 211 20.48 -9.98 7.99
C ILE A 211 21.37 -9.71 6.76
N TYR A 212 20.87 -8.95 5.77
CA TYR A 212 21.56 -8.73 4.50
C TYR A 212 22.12 -7.31 4.38
N PRO A 213 23.31 -7.16 3.78
CA PRO A 213 23.89 -5.86 3.50
C PRO A 213 23.07 -5.09 2.46
N SER A 214 23.14 -3.76 2.51
CA SER A 214 22.47 -2.86 1.56
C SER A 214 23.08 -2.88 0.15
N LYS A 215 24.25 -3.52 -0.01
CA LYS A 215 24.91 -3.75 -1.31
C LYS A 215 25.26 -5.24 -1.40
N PRO A 216 25.04 -5.90 -2.54
CA PRO A 216 25.49 -7.26 -2.73
C PRO A 216 27.02 -7.30 -2.57
N PRO A 217 27.60 -8.40 -2.05
CA PRO A 217 29.05 -8.57 -2.05
C PRO A 217 29.54 -8.32 -3.48
N GLN A 218 30.46 -7.38 -3.67
CA GLN A 218 31.12 -7.22 -4.95
C GLN A 218 31.69 -8.60 -5.32
N SER A 219 31.14 -9.22 -6.36
CA SER A 219 31.86 -10.26 -7.07
C SER A 219 33.20 -9.63 -7.41
N ASN A 220 34.30 -10.20 -6.92
CA ASN A 220 35.65 -9.73 -7.17
C ASN A 220 35.88 -9.64 -8.68
N ALA A 221 35.58 -8.49 -9.27
CA ALA A 221 36.10 -8.04 -10.53
C ALA A 221 37.56 -7.65 -10.29
N ALA A 222 38.41 -8.68 -10.13
CA ALA A 222 39.84 -8.54 -10.14
C ALA A 222 40.46 -9.81 -10.71
N ASN A 223 40.59 -9.85 -12.04
CA ASN A 223 41.87 -10.25 -12.60
C ASN A 223 42.16 -9.49 -13.92
N PRO A 224 42.57 -8.22 -13.85
CA PRO A 224 43.26 -7.57 -14.96
C PRO A 224 44.74 -8.04 -14.95
N GLN A 225 44.99 -9.33 -15.16
CA GLN A 225 46.33 -9.87 -15.43
C GLN A 225 46.30 -11.02 -16.45
N VAL A 226 45.69 -10.80 -17.61
CA VAL A 226 46.10 -11.51 -18.86
C VAL A 226 46.14 -10.51 -20.01
N ALA A 227 46.86 -9.40 -19.80
CA ALA A 227 47.42 -8.59 -20.87
C ALA A 227 48.95 -8.67 -20.73
N LYS A 228 49.54 -9.71 -21.34
CA LYS A 228 50.96 -9.87 -21.75
C LYS A 228 51.33 -11.36 -21.80
N LYS A 229 50.93 -12.07 -22.85
CA LYS A 229 51.66 -13.24 -23.37
C LYS A 229 51.14 -13.64 -24.76
N GLN A 230 51.25 -12.73 -25.72
CA GLN A 230 51.41 -13.05 -27.14
C GLN A 230 52.35 -11.98 -27.73
N GLN A 231 53.63 -12.19 -27.49
CA GLN A 231 54.71 -11.82 -28.42
C GLN A 231 54.99 -13.07 -29.25
#